data_AF-A0A2U2SGC7-F1
#
_entry.id   AF-A0A2U2SGC7-F1
#
_cell.length_a   1.000
_cell.length_b   1.000
_cell.length_c   1.000
_cell.angle_alpha   90.00
_cell.angle_beta   90.00
_cell.angle_gamma   90.00
#
_symmetry.space_group_name_H-M   'P 1'
#
loop_
_entity.id
_entity.type
_entity.pdbx_description
1 polymer ?
#
loop_
_entity_poly.entity_id
_entity_poly.type
_entity_poly.pdbx_seq_one_letter_code
_entity_poly.pdbx_strand_id
1 'polypeptide(L)'
;MDAIKAALRAGNKPEALEMYRDYFKTELGDAQTAIEQIEYNLKFETVAVQPDVEKPTSAEPAAPAASRSNVALMASEPAPKGKIPAWVWGCVAAFILLCCVCVLLPALFYALLQNFSFS
;
A
#
# COMPACT_ATOMS: atom_id res chain seq x y z
N MET A 1 19.81 -7.86 1.23
CA MET A 1 18.35 -8.07 1.05
C MET A 1 17.69 -8.74 2.25
N ASP A 2 18.32 -9.73 2.90
CA ASP A 2 17.72 -10.44 4.04
C ASP A 2 17.43 -9.54 5.26
N ALA A 3 18.29 -8.56 5.54
CA ALA A 3 18.07 -7.57 6.59
C ALA A 3 16.78 -6.74 6.39
N ILE A 4 16.49 -6.36 5.13
CA ILE A 4 15.29 -5.60 4.77
C ILE A 4 14.03 -6.47 4.99
N LYS A 5 14.08 -7.75 4.58
CA LYS A 5 12.99 -8.69 4.83
C LYS A 5 12.79 -8.93 6.33
N ALA A 6 13.86 -9.03 7.12
CA ALA A 6 13.79 -9.21 8.57
C ALA A 6 13.13 -8.01 9.27
N ALA A 7 13.53 -6.79 8.91
CA ALA A 7 12.91 -5.57 9.43
C ALA A 7 11.42 -5.48 9.07
N LEU A 8 11.03 -5.91 7.87
CA LEU A 8 9.62 -5.97 7.47
C LEU A 8 8.81 -7.01 8.25
N ARG A 9 9.40 -8.18 8.58
CA ARG A 9 8.75 -9.17 9.46
C ARG A 9 8.60 -8.67 10.89
N ALA A 10 9.52 -7.83 11.36
CA ALA A 10 9.46 -7.20 12.67
C ALA A 10 8.45 -6.03 12.74
N GLY A 11 7.84 -5.65 11.61
CA GLY A 11 6.94 -4.49 11.53
C GLY A 11 7.65 -3.14 11.46
N ASN A 12 8.99 -3.13 11.38
CA ASN A 12 9.81 -1.92 11.30
C ASN A 12 9.93 -1.41 9.85
N LYS A 13 8.80 -0.97 9.28
CA LYS A 13 8.75 -0.38 7.93
C LYS A 13 9.68 0.83 7.71
N PRO A 14 9.86 1.79 8.64
CA PRO A 14 10.74 2.94 8.38
C PRO A 14 12.22 2.54 8.31
N GLU A 15 12.65 1.59 9.14
CA GLU A 15 14.02 1.08 9.14
C GLU A 15 14.33 0.30 7.84
N ALA A 16 13.37 -0.51 7.38
CA ALA A 16 13.48 -1.20 6.11
C ALA A 16 13.59 -0.23 4.91
N LEU A 17 12.88 0.90 4.98
CA LEU A 17 12.91 1.95 3.96
C LEU A 17 14.28 2.64 3.89
N GLU A 18 14.86 2.99 5.03
CA GLU A 18 16.21 3.57 5.11
C GLU A 18 17.26 2.61 4.53
N MET A 19 17.24 1.34 4.96
CA MET A 19 18.13 0.31 4.43
C MET A 19 17.99 0.12 2.92
N TYR A 20 16.76 0.17 2.38
CA TYR A 20 16.51 0.03 0.95
C TYR A 20 17.06 1.23 0.16
N ARG A 21 16.86 2.45 0.67
CA ARG A 21 17.40 3.67 0.06
C ARG A 21 18.91 3.70 0.06
N ASP A 22 19.55 3.31 1.16
CA ASP A 22 21.01 3.30 1.26
C ASP A 22 21.63 2.27 0.33
N TYR A 23 21.00 1.12 0.19
CA TYR A 23 21.48 0.02 -0.65
C TYR A 23 21.31 0.29 -2.15
N PHE A 24 20.14 0.77 -2.56
CA PHE A 24 19.80 0.98 -3.98
C PHE A 24 20.00 2.42 -4.46
N LYS A 25 20.39 3.34 -3.56
CA LYS A 25 20.61 4.77 -3.85
C LYS A 25 19.44 5.40 -4.63
N THR A 26 18.23 5.07 -4.21
CA THR A 26 16.99 5.48 -4.88
C THR A 26 16.26 6.57 -4.10
N GLU A 27 15.31 7.23 -4.76
CA GLU A 27 14.47 8.25 -4.16
C GLU A 27 13.44 7.65 -3.20
N LEU A 28 12.88 8.50 -2.33
CA LEU A 28 11.99 8.05 -1.26
C LEU A 28 10.70 7.41 -1.79
N GLY A 29 10.14 7.93 -2.89
CA GLY A 29 8.91 7.40 -3.50
C GLY A 29 9.11 6.00 -4.10
N ASP A 30 10.22 5.80 -4.81
CA ASP A 30 10.58 4.51 -5.40
C ASP A 30 10.88 3.46 -4.32
N ALA A 31 11.60 3.86 -3.26
CA ALA A 31 11.88 2.99 -2.12
C ALA A 31 10.59 2.57 -1.38
N GLN A 32 9.63 3.48 -1.20
CA GLN A 32 8.36 3.16 -0.55
C GLN A 32 7.57 2.13 -1.36
N THR A 33 7.49 2.35 -2.67
CA THR A 33 6.78 1.44 -3.59
C THR A 33 7.41 0.05 -3.56
N ALA A 34 8.74 -0.03 -3.60
CA ALA A 34 9.45 -1.30 -3.55
C ALA A 34 9.27 -2.03 -2.20
N ILE A 35 9.34 -1.30 -1.09
CA ILE A 35 9.10 -1.87 0.25
C ILE A 35 7.68 -2.41 0.39
N GLU A 36 6.68 -1.70 -0.11
CA GLU A 36 5.28 -2.16 -0.11
C GLU A 36 5.08 -3.42 -0.93
N GLN A 37 5.72 -3.49 -2.09
CA GLN A 37 5.67 -4.68 -2.93
C GLN A 37 6.37 -5.86 -2.24
N ILE A 38 7.50 -5.64 -1.58
CA ILE A 38 8.20 -6.69 -0.82
C ILE A 38 7.35 -7.16 0.36
N GLU A 39 6.77 -6.23 1.13
CA GLU A 39 5.88 -6.52 2.26
C GLU A 39 4.67 -7.33 1.83
N TYR A 40 4.04 -6.96 0.71
CA TYR A 40 2.93 -7.68 0.11
C TYR A 40 3.34 -9.12 -0.23
N ASN A 41 4.41 -9.32 -1.00
CA ASN A 41 4.88 -10.67 -1.35
C ASN A 41 5.24 -11.51 -0.13
N LEU A 42 5.84 -10.90 0.91
CA LEU A 42 6.19 -11.59 2.15
C LEU A 42 4.96 -12.14 2.88
N LYS A 43 3.84 -11.41 2.86
CA LYS A 43 2.57 -11.85 3.46
C LYS A 43 2.01 -13.10 2.76
N PHE A 44 2.22 -13.26 1.45
CA PHE A 44 1.77 -14.45 0.71
C PHE A 44 2.78 -15.60 0.77
N GLU A 45 4.08 -15.31 0.78
CA GLU A 45 5.13 -16.34 0.88
C GLU A 45 5.09 -17.07 2.22
N THR A 46 4.68 -16.38 3.29
CA THR A 46 4.48 -16.98 4.62
C THR A 46 3.32 -17.98 4.65
N VAL A 47 2.35 -17.86 3.72
CA VAL A 47 1.23 -18.82 3.59
C VAL A 47 1.65 -20.06 2.78
N ALA A 48 2.69 -19.93 1.93
CA ALA A 48 3.17 -21.02 1.08
C ALA A 48 4.17 -21.97 1.77
N VAL A 49 4.62 -21.65 2.99
CA VAL A 49 5.48 -22.53 3.80
C VAL A 49 4.70 -22.98 5.04
N GLN A 50 3.65 -23.78 4.83
CA GLN A 50 3.33 -24.78 5.85
C GLN A 50 4.35 -25.92 5.68
N PRO A 51 5.14 -26.25 6.70
CA PRO A 51 5.96 -27.44 6.64
C PRO A 51 5.02 -28.63 6.58
N ASP A 52 5.21 -29.49 5.58
CA ASP A 52 4.63 -30.82 5.49
C ASP A 52 5.04 -31.62 6.73
N VAL A 53 4.28 -31.47 7.82
CA VAL A 53 4.33 -32.38 8.95
C VAL A 53 3.40 -33.54 8.65
N GLU A 54 4.02 -34.72 8.70
CA GLU A 54 3.44 -36.06 8.68
C GLU A 54 3.05 -36.65 7.31
N LYS A 55 3.96 -37.51 6.85
CA LYS A 55 3.63 -38.78 6.20
C LYS A 55 3.20 -39.78 7.28
N PRO A 56 1.92 -40.20 7.37
CA PRO A 56 1.59 -41.50 7.91
C PRO A 56 1.28 -42.47 6.76
N THR A 57 2.09 -43.52 6.77
CA THR A 57 1.85 -44.86 6.23
C THR A 57 0.37 -45.19 5.99
N SER A 58 0.07 -45.47 4.73
CA SER A 58 -0.86 -46.48 4.22
C SER A 58 -1.61 -47.31 5.26
N ALA A 59 -2.90 -47.02 5.46
CA ALA A 59 -3.94 -48.03 5.66
C ALA A 59 -5.30 -47.46 5.19
N GLU A 60 -5.96 -48.27 4.36
CA GLU A 60 -7.20 -48.06 3.60
C GLU A 60 -8.47 -48.22 4.51
N PRO A 61 -9.72 -48.25 3.99
CA PRO A 61 -10.68 -47.17 3.71
C PRO A 61 -11.95 -47.19 4.61
N ALA A 62 -12.63 -46.05 4.84
CA ALA A 62 -14.11 -45.99 4.98
C ALA A 62 -14.66 -44.56 5.12
N ALA A 63 -15.62 -44.26 4.24
CA ALA A 63 -16.74 -43.33 4.38
C ALA A 63 -16.51 -41.79 4.31
N PRO A 64 -17.28 -41.08 3.44
CA PRO A 64 -17.19 -39.63 3.29
C PRO A 64 -18.12 -38.92 4.29
N ALA A 65 -17.55 -38.22 5.27
CA ALA A 65 -18.25 -37.16 5.96
C ALA A 65 -17.75 -35.83 5.40
N ALA A 66 -18.45 -35.34 4.38
CA ALA A 66 -18.23 -34.04 3.78
C ALA A 66 -18.38 -32.95 4.86
N SER A 67 -17.26 -32.49 5.40
CA SER A 67 -17.19 -31.23 6.14
C SER A 67 -17.37 -30.10 5.12
N ARG A 68 -18.62 -29.69 4.92
CA ARG A 68 -18.94 -28.43 4.23
C ARG A 68 -18.60 -27.27 5.16
N SER A 69 -17.33 -26.92 5.23
CA SER A 69 -16.93 -25.54 5.53
C SER A 69 -16.59 -24.87 4.21
N ASN A 70 -17.63 -24.60 3.42
CA ASN A 70 -17.48 -23.62 2.35
C ASN A 70 -17.58 -22.26 3.02
N VAL A 71 -16.40 -21.80 3.46
CA VAL A 71 -16.00 -20.40 3.46
C VAL A 71 -16.82 -19.71 2.38
N ALA A 72 -17.74 -18.85 2.80
CA ALA A 72 -18.42 -17.94 1.92
C ALA A 72 -17.30 -17.12 1.27
N LEU A 73 -16.98 -17.58 0.06
CA LEU A 73 -16.24 -16.96 -0.98
C LEU A 73 -16.76 -15.52 -1.09
N MET A 74 -16.15 -14.62 -0.33
CA MET A 74 -16.03 -13.22 -0.73
C MET A 74 -15.18 -13.29 -1.98
N ALA A 75 -15.86 -13.60 -3.08
CA ALA A 75 -15.39 -13.48 -4.44
C ALA A 75 -14.92 -12.03 -4.57
N SER A 76 -13.63 -11.85 -4.36
CA SER A 76 -12.94 -10.63 -4.72
C SER A 76 -13.12 -10.52 -6.23
N GLU A 77 -13.94 -9.55 -6.62
CA GLU A 77 -14.16 -9.18 -8.00
C GLU A 77 -12.81 -9.07 -8.74
N PRO A 78 -12.76 -9.51 -10.01
CA PRO A 78 -11.55 -9.42 -10.80
C PRO A 78 -11.14 -7.95 -10.94
N ALA A 79 -9.94 -7.63 -10.45
CA ALA A 79 -9.32 -6.32 -10.52
C ALA A 79 -9.45 -5.71 -11.93
N PRO A 80 -10.15 -4.57 -12.10
CA PRO A 80 -10.17 -3.86 -13.36
C PRO A 80 -8.78 -3.23 -13.59
N LYS A 81 -8.22 -3.52 -14.76
CA LYS A 81 -6.98 -2.94 -15.27
C LYS A 81 -6.98 -1.41 -15.12
N GLY A 82 -6.06 -0.92 -14.30
CA GLY A 82 -5.39 0.38 -14.44
C GLY A 82 -6.26 1.63 -14.61
N LYS A 83 -7.36 1.76 -13.86
CA LYS A 83 -8.08 3.04 -13.76
C LYS A 83 -7.79 3.65 -12.39
N ILE A 84 -7.12 4.80 -12.38
CA ILE A 84 -6.84 5.58 -11.17
C ILE A 84 -8.17 5.75 -10.40
N PRO A 85 -8.22 5.43 -9.10
CA PRO A 85 -9.46 5.48 -8.35
C PRO A 85 -10.01 6.90 -8.31
N ALA A 86 -11.32 7.05 -8.51
CA ALA A 86 -11.99 8.36 -8.59
C ALA A 86 -11.77 9.24 -7.34
N TRP A 87 -11.48 8.64 -6.19
CA TRP A 87 -11.14 9.36 -4.97
C TRP A 87 -9.85 10.19 -5.09
N VAL A 88 -8.88 9.74 -5.90
CA VAL A 88 -7.63 10.48 -6.16
C VAL A 88 -7.92 11.80 -6.88
N TRP A 89 -8.87 11.81 -7.81
CA TRP A 89 -9.30 13.05 -8.48
C TRP A 89 -9.94 14.04 -7.49
N GLY A 90 -10.67 13.53 -6.50
CA GLY A 90 -11.19 14.34 -5.39
C GLY A 90 -10.08 14.98 -4.56
N CYS A 91 -9.06 14.20 -4.18
CA CYS A 91 -7.89 14.72 -3.45
C CYS A 91 -7.11 15.76 -4.25
N VAL A 92 -6.89 15.53 -5.56
CA VAL A 92 -6.19 16.48 -6.44
C VAL A 92 -6.99 17.78 -6.57
N ALA A 93 -8.30 17.70 -6.80
CA ALA A 93 -9.17 18.87 -6.87
C ALA A 93 -9.16 19.67 -5.56
N ALA A 94 -9.23 19.00 -4.41
CA ALA A 94 -9.15 19.64 -3.10
C ALA A 94 -7.79 20.31 -2.86
N PHE A 95 -6.68 19.69 -3.26
CA PHE A 95 -5.34 20.27 -3.15
C PHE A 95 -5.17 21.51 -4.02
N ILE A 96 -5.68 21.47 -5.27
CA ILE A 96 -5.65 22.61 -6.19
C ILE A 96 -6.50 23.76 -5.63
N LEU A 97 -7.69 23.46 -5.12
CA LEU A 97 -8.59 24.47 -4.56
C LEU A 97 -7.97 25.10 -3.30
N LEU A 98 -7.39 24.29 -2.41
CA LEU A 98 -6.66 24.77 -1.23
C LEU A 98 -5.46 25.64 -1.63
N CYS A 99 -4.68 25.21 -2.62
CA CYS A 99 -3.53 25.98 -3.11
C CYS A 99 -3.96 27.33 -3.72
N CYS A 100 -5.00 27.33 -4.56
CA CYS A 100 -5.59 28.55 -5.11
C CYS A 100 -6.09 29.48 -4.02
N VAL A 101 -6.78 28.96 -3.00
CA VAL A 101 -7.24 29.75 -1.86
C VAL A 101 -6.06 30.31 -1.08
N CYS A 102 -5.03 29.53 -0.79
CA CYS A 102 -3.88 29.98 0.01
C CYS A 102 -2.97 30.97 -0.72
N VAL A 103 -2.88 30.92 -2.06
CA VAL A 103 -1.95 31.77 -2.83
C VAL A 103 -2.66 32.95 -3.48
N LEU A 104 -3.84 32.73 -4.07
CA LEU A 104 -4.56 33.78 -4.79
C LEU A 104 -5.28 34.74 -3.83
N LEU A 105 -5.88 34.28 -2.72
CA LEU A 105 -6.54 35.21 -1.79
C LEU A 105 -5.56 36.23 -1.20
N PRO A 106 -4.38 35.87 -0.68
CA PRO A 106 -3.46 36.86 -0.15
C PRO A 106 -2.95 37.82 -1.22
N ALA A 107 -2.68 37.34 -2.43
CA ALA A 107 -2.24 38.19 -3.54
C ALA A 107 -3.32 39.19 -3.97
N LEU A 108 -4.57 38.74 -4.05
CA LEU A 108 -5.72 39.55 -4.44
C LEU A 108 -6.10 40.54 -3.32
N PHE A 109 -5.99 40.12 -2.06
CA PHE A 109 -6.17 40.99 -0.89
C PHE A 109 -5.07 42.06 -0.82
N TYR A 110 -3.82 41.68 -1.10
CA TYR A 110 -2.70 42.62 -1.18
C TYR A 110 -2.90 43.64 -2.30
N ALA A 111 -3.30 43.19 -3.51
CA ALA A 111 -3.60 44.08 -4.62
C ALA A 111 -4.77 45.03 -4.32
N LEU A 112 -5.83 44.56 -3.66
CA LEU A 112 -6.94 45.41 -3.24
C LEU A 112 -6.50 46.45 -2.21
N LEU A 113 -5.72 46.05 -1.20
CA LEU A 113 -5.18 46.98 -0.19
C LEU A 113 -4.27 48.05 -0.80
N GLN A 114 -3.47 47.69 -1.80
CA GLN A 114 -2.67 48.64 -2.56
C GLN A 114 -3.56 49.66 -3.29
N ASN A 115 -4.62 49.20 -3.97
CA ASN A 115 -5.54 50.11 -4.66
C ASN A 115 -6.30 51.03 -3.68
N PHE A 116 -6.70 50.55 -2.50
CA PHE A 116 -7.37 51.37 -1.49
C PHE A 116 -6.44 52.38 -0.80
N SER A 117 -5.14 52.12 -0.73
CA SER A 117 -4.18 53.06 -0.10
C SER A 117 -3.84 54.25 -1.02
N PHE A 118 -4.11 54.14 -2.31
CA PHE A 118 -3.81 55.16 -3.32
C PHE A 118 -5.02 56.03 -3.72
N SER A 119 -6.21 55.73 -3.21
CA SER A 119 -7.44 56.51 -3.44
C SER A 119 -7.84 57.31 -2.22
#